data_AF-A0A813NMC3-F1
#
_entry.id   AF-A0A813NMC3-F1
#
_cell.length_a   1.000
_cell.length_b   1.000
_cell.length_c   1.000
_cell.angle_alpha   90.00
_cell.angle_beta   90.00
_cell.angle_gamma   90.00
#
_symmetry.space_group_name_H-M   'P 1'
#
loop_
_entity.id
_entity.type
_entity.pdbx_description
1 polymer ?
#
loop_
_entity_poly.entity_id
_entity_poly.type
_entity_poly.pdbx_seq_one_letter_code
_entity_poly.pdbx_strand_id
1 'polypeptide(L)'
;MRFSLRRLSMTWGQIGHQRGKVEYTLSSHEQNPYAGVFGDVTYRYYSRLLKTIITIWVPNMLLGYSAYSWANWEYDRCTRKIPRQFVNEKLPENEKDVASGDK
;
A
#
# COMPACT_ATOMS: atom_id res chain seq x y z
N MET A 1 17.76 -17.41 2.47
CA MET A 1 17.52 -18.79 2.00
C MET A 1 17.67 -18.81 0.48
N ARG A 2 18.45 -19.72 -0.10
CA ARG A 2 18.66 -19.80 -1.55
C ARG A 2 17.62 -20.74 -2.17
N PHE A 3 16.69 -20.21 -2.95
CA PHE A 3 15.76 -21.00 -3.75
C PHE A 3 16.53 -21.56 -4.95
N SER A 4 16.60 -22.89 -5.08
CA SER A 4 17.16 -23.55 -6.27
C SER A 4 16.09 -24.45 -6.88
N LEU A 5 16.06 -24.52 -8.22
CA LEU A 5 15.14 -25.37 -8.98
C LEU A 5 15.17 -26.84 -8.51
N ARG A 6 16.36 -27.33 -8.09
CA ARG A 6 16.55 -28.68 -7.55
C ARG A 6 15.82 -28.94 -6.23
N ARG A 7 15.56 -27.91 -5.40
CA ARG A 7 14.75 -28.06 -4.17
C ARG A 7 13.25 -28.09 -4.47
N LEU A 8 12.81 -27.50 -5.59
CA LEU A 8 11.40 -27.48 -5.97
C LEU A 8 10.90 -28.84 -6.46
N SER A 9 11.79 -29.73 -6.91
CA SER A 9 11.45 -31.07 -7.41
C SER A 9 11.64 -32.20 -6.39
N MET A 10 11.92 -31.89 -5.11
CA MET A 10 12.16 -32.91 -4.08
C MET A 10 10.84 -33.54 -3.60
N THR A 11 10.83 -34.87 -3.46
CA THR A 11 9.71 -35.64 -2.91
C THR A 11 9.96 -36.01 -1.45
N TRP A 12 8.91 -36.54 -0.79
CA TRP A 12 9.02 -37.08 0.57
C TRP A 12 10.20 -38.06 0.70
N GLY A 13 11.01 -37.87 1.74
CA GLY A 13 12.26 -38.61 1.96
C GLY A 13 13.54 -37.87 1.52
N GLN A 14 13.43 -36.82 0.68
CA GLN A 14 14.59 -36.04 0.20
C GLN A 14 14.65 -34.61 0.75
N ILE A 15 13.61 -34.16 1.47
CA ILE A 15 13.35 -32.75 1.84
C ILE A 15 14.33 -32.22 2.91
N GLY A 16 14.96 -33.08 3.69
CA GLY A 16 15.95 -32.66 4.66
C GLY A 16 16.46 -33.79 5.55
N HIS A 17 17.58 -33.52 6.22
CA HIS A 17 18.16 -34.42 7.20
C HIS A 17 17.94 -33.84 8.60
N GLN A 18 17.08 -34.47 9.40
CA GLN A 18 16.83 -34.09 10.79
C GLN A 18 17.07 -35.32 11.68
N ARG A 19 17.81 -35.17 12.78
CA ARG A 19 18.08 -36.23 13.77
C ARG A 19 17.71 -35.73 15.17
N GLY A 20 17.19 -36.61 16.02
CA GLY A 20 16.97 -36.32 17.44
C GLY A 20 15.72 -35.50 17.79
N LYS A 21 14.76 -35.35 16.87
CA LYS A 21 13.47 -34.70 17.15
C LYS A 21 12.41 -35.76 17.45
N VAL A 22 11.74 -35.62 18.60
CA VAL A 22 10.58 -36.44 18.96
C VAL A 22 9.36 -35.52 18.98
N GLU A 23 8.30 -35.93 18.28
CA GLU A 23 7.05 -35.19 18.20
C GLU A 23 5.92 -36.07 18.74
N TYR A 24 5.04 -35.47 19.53
CA TYR A 24 3.88 -36.14 20.11
C TYR A 24 2.62 -35.55 19.51
N THR A 25 1.68 -36.41 19.12
CA THR A 25 0.40 -36.00 18.56
C THR A 25 -0.71 -36.83 19.20
N LEU A 26 -1.89 -36.22 19.35
CA LEU A 26 -3.10 -36.89 19.82
C LEU A 26 -3.97 -37.24 18.62
N SER A 27 -4.77 -38.31 18.68
CA SER A 27 -5.75 -38.62 17.64
C SER A 27 -6.75 -37.48 17.47
N SER A 28 -7.14 -37.17 16.22
CA SER A 28 -8.08 -36.07 15.93
C SER A 28 -9.44 -36.22 16.61
N HIS A 29 -9.83 -37.45 16.97
CA HIS A 29 -11.11 -37.74 17.63
C HIS A 29 -11.09 -37.42 19.13
N GLU A 30 -9.90 -37.27 19.71
CA GLU A 30 -9.70 -36.94 21.13
C GLU A 30 -9.42 -35.45 21.34
N GLN A 31 -9.19 -34.70 20.25
CA GLN A 31 -8.95 -33.26 20.29
C GLN A 31 -10.24 -32.47 20.16
N ASN A 32 -10.34 -31.36 20.89
CA ASN A 32 -11.40 -30.39 20.65
C ASN A 32 -10.98 -29.43 19.51
N PRO A 33 -11.71 -29.38 18.38
CA PRO A 33 -11.36 -28.54 17.24
C PRO A 33 -11.44 -27.03 17.54
N TYR A 34 -12.20 -26.64 18.57
CA TYR A 34 -12.38 -25.25 18.98
C TYR A 34 -11.63 -24.90 20.26
N ALA A 35 -10.67 -25.73 20.67
CA ALA A 35 -9.83 -25.44 21.83
C ALA A 35 -9.17 -24.06 21.68
N GLY A 36 -9.40 -23.17 22.65
CA GLY A 36 -8.75 -21.87 22.72
C GLY A 36 -9.26 -20.79 21.75
N VAL A 37 -10.39 -21.00 21.06
CA VAL A 37 -10.95 -20.02 20.09
C VAL A 37 -11.12 -18.64 20.73
N PHE A 38 -11.85 -18.54 21.84
CA PHE A 38 -12.15 -17.24 22.47
C PHE A 38 -11.04 -16.66 23.36
N GLY A 39 -10.03 -17.46 23.73
CA GLY A 39 -8.92 -16.98 24.55
C GLY A 39 -7.67 -16.79 23.72
N ASP A 40 -6.98 -17.90 23.52
CA ASP A 40 -5.60 -17.90 23.06
C ASP A 40 -5.47 -17.62 21.55
N VAL A 41 -6.40 -18.15 20.75
CA VAL A 41 -6.40 -17.94 19.29
C VAL A 41 -6.79 -16.51 18.96
N THR A 42 -7.83 -15.98 19.60
CA THR A 42 -8.32 -14.61 19.35
C THR A 42 -7.24 -13.57 19.70
N TYR A 43 -6.58 -13.69 20.85
CA TYR A 43 -5.51 -12.76 21.24
C TYR A 43 -4.30 -12.83 20.28
N ARG A 44 -3.89 -14.05 19.88
CA ARG A 44 -2.80 -14.23 18.90
C ARG A 44 -3.16 -13.68 17.53
N TYR A 45 -4.43 -13.79 17.11
CA TYR A 45 -4.89 -13.23 15.84
C TYR A 45 -4.91 -11.70 15.89
N TYR A 46 -5.48 -11.12 16.95
CA TYR A 46 -5.53 -9.67 17.14
C TYR A 46 -4.13 -9.03 17.16
N SER A 47 -3.20 -9.61 17.93
CA SER A 47 -1.83 -9.11 18.00
C SER A 47 -1.07 -9.22 16.67
N ARG A 48 -1.34 -10.26 15.86
CA ARG A 48 -0.80 -10.37 14.50
C ARG A 48 -1.38 -9.32 13.57
N LEU A 49 -2.71 -9.15 13.59
CA LEU A 49 -3.42 -8.19 12.76
C LEU A 49 -2.95 -6.76 13.05
N LEU A 50 -2.84 -6.38 14.33
CA LEU A 50 -2.32 -5.07 14.71
C LEU A 50 -0.88 -4.85 14.24
N LYS A 51 0.00 -5.83 14.41
CA LYS A 51 1.39 -5.73 13.94
C LYS A 51 1.44 -5.55 12.42
N THR A 52 0.64 -6.28 11.66
CA THR A 52 0.57 -6.12 10.21
C THR A 52 0.01 -4.75 9.82
N ILE A 53 -1.06 -4.30 10.47
CA ILE A 53 -1.66 -2.99 10.19
C ILE A 53 -0.66 -1.87 10.44
N ILE A 54 -0.03 -1.86 11.62
CA ILE A 54 0.86 -0.77 12.03
C ILE A 54 2.16 -0.78 11.22
N THR A 55 2.77 -1.95 10.99
CA THR A 55 4.08 -2.02 10.35
C THR A 55 4.00 -1.94 8.82
N ILE A 56 2.95 -2.49 8.22
CA ILE A 56 2.86 -2.62 6.76
C ILE A 56 1.78 -1.68 6.20
N TRP A 57 0.55 -1.73 6.70
CA TRP A 57 -0.55 -1.02 6.05
C TRP A 57 -0.52 0.50 6.30
N VAL A 58 -0.37 0.92 7.56
CA VAL A 58 -0.45 2.34 7.94
C VAL A 58 0.58 3.20 7.19
N PRO A 59 1.88 2.83 7.10
CA PRO A 59 2.85 3.63 6.36
C PRO A 59 2.51 3.74 4.87
N ASN A 60 2.08 2.64 4.25
CA ASN A 60 1.73 2.63 2.83
C ASN A 60 0.48 3.47 2.53
N MET A 61 -0.54 3.39 3.39
CA MET A 61 -1.77 4.19 3.23
C MET A 61 -1.50 5.67 3.45
N LEU A 62 -0.72 6.03 4.47
CA LEU A 62 -0.33 7.43 4.71
C LEU A 62 0.49 7.99 3.56
N LEU A 63 1.44 7.22 3.02
CA LEU A 63 2.25 7.62 1.88
C LEU A 63 1.40 7.77 0.61
N GLY A 64 0.48 6.84 0.35
CA GLY A 64 -0.44 6.94 -0.77
C GLY A 64 -1.35 8.17 -0.67
N TYR A 65 -1.91 8.43 0.52
CA TYR A 65 -2.77 9.57 0.75
C TYR A 65 -2.03 10.92 0.67
N SER A 66 -0.81 10.98 1.20
CA SER A 66 0.01 12.20 1.11
C SER A 66 0.41 12.50 -0.34
N ALA A 67 0.79 11.48 -1.11
CA ALA A 67 1.09 11.63 -2.53
C ALA A 67 -0.14 12.08 -3.33
N TYR A 68 -1.31 11.48 -3.07
CA TYR A 68 -2.57 11.85 -3.73
C TYR A 68 -2.97 13.31 -3.43
N SER A 69 -2.95 13.70 -2.16
CA SER A 69 -3.31 15.07 -1.75
C SER A 69 -2.35 16.11 -2.33
N TRP A 70 -1.05 15.82 -2.34
CA TRP A 70 -0.04 16.68 -2.96
C TRP A 70 -0.27 16.81 -4.47
N ALA A 71 -0.52 15.71 -5.18
CA ALA A 71 -0.73 15.73 -6.63
C ALA A 71 -1.96 16.57 -7.01
N ASN A 72 -3.06 16.44 -6.27
CA ASN A 72 -4.26 17.25 -6.50
C ASN A 72 -4.00 18.75 -6.26
N TRP A 73 -3.31 19.08 -5.16
CA TRP A 73 -2.97 20.47 -4.86
C TRP A 73 -2.07 21.09 -5.95
N GLU A 74 -1.08 20.35 -6.42
CA GLU A 74 -0.17 20.83 -7.46
C GLU A 74 -0.87 20.94 -8.82
N TYR A 75 -1.79 20.03 -9.14
CA TYR A 75 -2.63 20.10 -10.33
C TYR A 75 -3.51 21.36 -10.34
N ASP A 76 -4.20 21.63 -9.24
CA ASP A 76 -5.04 22.83 -9.08
C ASP A 76 -4.22 24.12 -9.13
N ARG A 77 -2.97 24.08 -8.65
CA ARG A 77 -2.04 25.22 -8.74
C ARG A 77 -1.60 25.48 -10.18
N CYS A 78 -1.23 24.44 -10.92
CA CYS A 78 -0.69 24.55 -12.28
C CYS A 78 -1.76 24.91 -13.32
N THR A 79 -3.02 24.53 -13.09
CA THR A 79 -4.13 24.83 -14.01
C THR A 79 -4.62 26.28 -13.91
N ARG A 80 -4.29 26.99 -12.83
CA ARG A 80 -4.66 28.41 -12.68
C ARG A 80 -3.79 29.29 -13.58
N LYS A 81 -4.44 30.29 -14.19
CA LYS A 81 -3.76 31.33 -14.97
C LYS A 81 -2.76 32.08 -14.09
N ILE A 82 -1.54 32.29 -14.60
CA ILE A 82 -0.51 33.04 -13.88
C ILE A 82 -0.54 34.49 -14.37
N PRO A 83 -0.85 35.48 -13.51
CA PRO A 83 -1.02 36.88 -13.94
C PRO A 83 0.26 37.45 -14.58
N ARG A 84 1.44 36.96 -14.18
CA ARG A 84 2.74 37.36 -14.72
C ARG A 84 2.91 37.07 -16.21
N GLN A 85 2.15 36.14 -16.77
CA GLN A 85 2.23 35.78 -18.19
C GLN A 85 1.62 36.85 -19.11
N PHE A 86 0.70 37.68 -18.59
CA PHE A 86 -0.03 38.68 -19.37
C PHE A 86 0.61 40.08 -19.35
N VAL A 87 1.72 40.28 -18.62
CA VAL A 87 2.31 41.61 -18.39
C VAL A 87 2.87 42.24 -19.67
N ASN A 88 3.33 41.44 -20.63
CA ASN A 88 3.97 41.90 -21.86
C ASN A 88 3.17 41.56 -23.13
N GLU A 89 1.93 41.11 -22.98
CA GLU A 89 1.09 40.72 -24.11
C GLU A 89 0.52 42.00 -24.75
N LYS A 90 0.89 42.28 -26.01
CA LYS A 90 0.27 43.37 -26.77
C LYS A 90 -1.13 42.91 -27.17
N LEU A 91 -2.14 43.70 -26.84
CA LEU A 91 -3.53 43.46 -27.25
C LEU A 91 -3.58 43.22 -28.78
N PRO A 92 -4.32 42.20 -29.25
CA PRO A 92 -4.51 41.96 -30.67
C PRO A 92 -5.10 43.22 -31.32
N GLU A 93 -4.66 43.57 -32.53
CA GLU A 93 -5.09 44.80 -33.23
C GLU A 93 -6.61 44.93 -33.32
N ASN A 94 -7.30 43.80 -33.40
CA ASN A 94 -8.75 43.65 -33.52
C ASN A 94 -9.55 44.25 -32.33
N GLU A 95 -8.93 44.44 -31.16
CA GLU A 95 -9.61 44.91 -29.93
C GLU A 95 -9.28 46.38 -29.60
N LYS A 96 -8.29 46.97 -30.28
CA LYS A 96 -7.92 48.39 -30.13
C LYS A 96 -9.02 49.32 -30.66
N ASP A 97 -9.78 48.85 -31.64
CA ASP A 97 -10.88 49.61 -32.27
C ASP A 97 -12.12 49.69 -31.35
N VAL A 98 -12.34 48.68 -30.49
CA VAL A 98 -13.47 48.65 -29.54
C VAL A 98 -13.18 49.53 -28.33
N ALA A 99 -11.96 49.51 -27.80
CA ALA A 99 -11.57 50.35 -26.66
C ALA A 99 -11.45 51.86 -27.00
N SER A 100 -11.31 52.23 -28.28
CA SER A 100 -11.31 53.62 -28.73
C SER A 100 -12.70 54.14 -29.14
N GLY A 101 -13.72 53.28 -29.22
CA GLY A 101 -15.07 53.58 -29.72
C GLY A 101 -16.06 54.11 -28.67
N ASP A 102 -15.75 53.99 -27.38
CA ASP A 102 -16.54 54.60 -26.31
C ASP A 102 -16.00 56.00 -25.99
N LYS A 103 -16.47 56.99 -26.75
CA LYS A 103 -16.52 58.41 -26.37
C LYS A 103 -17.92 58.95 -26.58
#